data_AF-A0A2T2Z0Y5-F1
#
_entry.id   AF-A0A2T2Z0Y5-F1
#
_cell.length_a   1.000
_cell.length_b   1.000
_cell.length_c   1.000
_cell.angle_alpha   90.00
_cell.angle_beta   90.00
_cell.angle_gamma   90.00
#
_symmetry.space_group_name_H-M   'P 1'
#
loop_
_entity.id
_entity.type
_entity.pdbx_description
1 polymer ?
#
loop_
_entity_poly.entity_id
_entity_poly.type
_entity_poly.pdbx_seq_one_letter_code
_entity_poly.pdbx_strand_id
1 'polypeptide(L)'
;MECWAMQAYGAAYTLQELLTIKSDDVVGRVKVYEAIVKGENIPEPGIPESFKVLLKELQSLCLNVEVLSSDGAAIEMRDGDDEDLERAAANLGINLSRNEAATVDDLAQ
;
A
#
# COMPACT_ATOMS: atom_id res chain seq x y z
N MET A 1 26.41 -6.36 4.48
CA MET A 1 27.40 -6.37 3.35
C MET A 1 26.77 -6.86 2.04
N GLU A 2 25.61 -7.50 2.11
CA GLU A 2 24.88 -8.17 1.03
C GLU A 2 24.28 -7.17 0.04
N CYS A 3 23.80 -6.01 0.52
CA CYS A 3 23.33 -4.93 -0.34
C CYS A 3 24.43 -4.41 -1.27
N TRP A 4 25.69 -4.34 -0.80
CA TRP A 4 26.82 -3.91 -1.62
C TRP A 4 27.13 -4.92 -2.74
N ALA A 5 26.97 -6.22 -2.48
CA ALA A 5 27.10 -7.22 -3.51
C ALA A 5 26.05 -7.03 -4.62
N MET A 6 24.77 -6.84 -4.25
CA MET A 6 23.70 -6.61 -5.23
C MET A 6 23.89 -5.31 -6.02
N GLN A 7 24.37 -4.25 -5.36
CA GLN A 7 24.71 -2.98 -6.02
C GLN A 7 25.87 -3.13 -7.00
N ALA A 8 26.93 -3.85 -6.62
CA ALA A 8 28.07 -4.11 -7.50
C ALA A 8 27.70 -4.96 -8.73
N TYR A 9 26.75 -5.88 -8.59
CA TYR A 9 26.17 -6.62 -9.71
C TYR A 9 25.24 -5.79 -10.60
N GLY A 10 24.81 -4.61 -10.16
CA GLY A 10 23.82 -3.79 -10.88
C GLY A 10 22.40 -4.35 -10.82
N ALA A 11 22.10 -5.21 -9.83
CA ALA A 11 20.80 -5.88 -9.69
C ALA A 11 19.78 -4.99 -8.95
N ALA A 12 19.37 -3.89 -9.58
CA ALA A 12 18.50 -2.88 -8.97
C ALA A 12 17.14 -3.46 -8.52
N TYR A 13 16.45 -4.18 -9.41
CA TYR A 13 15.13 -4.75 -9.11
C TYR A 13 15.18 -5.82 -8.02
N THR A 14 16.22 -6.67 -8.01
CA THR A 14 16.40 -7.68 -6.97
C THR A 14 16.63 -7.04 -5.61
N LEU A 15 17.43 -5.98 -5.54
CA LEU A 15 17.65 -5.25 -4.29
C LEU A 15 16.38 -4.54 -3.82
N GLN A 16 15.66 -3.88 -4.73
CA GLN A 16 14.39 -3.22 -4.41
C GLN A 16 13.39 -4.22 -3.87
N GLU A 17 13.18 -5.34 -4.56
CA GLU A 17 12.28 -6.43 -4.14
C GLU A 17 12.63 -6.94 -2.73
N LEU A 18 13.91 -7.16 -2.46
CA LEU A 18 14.40 -7.61 -1.15
C LEU A 18 14.07 -6.62 -0.03
N LEU A 19 14.22 -5.32 -0.27
CA LEU A 19 14.03 -4.28 0.75
C LEU A 19 12.57 -3.81 0.91
N THR A 20 11.69 -4.16 -0.01
CA THR A 20 10.29 -3.70 -0.05
C THR A 20 9.34 -4.87 0.21
N ILE A 21 8.84 -5.49 -0.86
CA ILE A 21 7.81 -6.53 -0.87
C ILE A 21 8.23 -7.82 -0.16
N LYS A 22 9.53 -8.06 0.03
CA LYS A 22 10.06 -9.19 0.82
C LYS A 22 10.50 -8.83 2.24
N SER A 23 10.52 -7.55 2.63
CA SER A 23 10.97 -7.11 3.96
C SER A 23 9.87 -6.47 4.79
N ASP A 24 9.39 -5.29 4.39
CA ASP A 24 8.61 -4.38 5.27
C ASP A 24 7.45 -3.66 4.58
N ASP A 25 7.21 -3.89 3.28
CA ASP A 25 5.99 -3.39 2.62
C ASP A 25 4.78 -4.26 3.03
N VAL A 26 3.84 -3.66 3.79
CA VAL A 26 2.68 -4.37 4.37
C VAL A 26 1.62 -4.66 3.31
N VAL A 27 1.33 -3.69 2.44
CA VAL A 27 0.34 -3.87 1.37
C VAL A 27 0.93 -4.68 0.22
N GLY A 28 2.19 -4.40 -0.13
CA GLY A 28 2.90 -5.08 -1.20
C GLY A 28 3.06 -6.57 -0.98
N ARG A 29 3.41 -7.04 0.24
CA ARG A 29 3.58 -8.48 0.51
C ARG A 29 2.31 -9.29 0.26
N VAL A 30 1.13 -8.74 0.60
CA VAL A 30 -0.16 -9.42 0.42
C VAL A 30 -0.51 -9.48 -1.06
N LYS A 31 -0.38 -8.34 -1.76
CA LYS A 31 -0.61 -8.26 -3.21
C LYS A 31 0.32 -9.18 -3.99
N VAL A 32 1.58 -9.33 -3.58
CA VAL A 32 2.56 -10.26 -4.18
C VAL A 32 2.14 -11.70 -3.95
N TYR A 33 1.71 -12.06 -2.74
CA TYR A 33 1.22 -13.41 -2.45
C TYR A 33 0.00 -13.76 -3.32
N GLU A 34 -0.97 -12.84 -3.41
CA GLU A 34 -2.13 -13.02 -4.30
C GLU A 34 -1.72 -13.20 -5.76
N ALA A 35 -0.79 -12.37 -6.26
CA ALA A 35 -0.32 -12.44 -7.64
C ALA A 35 0.36 -13.78 -7.93
N ILE A 36 1.21 -14.28 -7.02
CA ILE A 36 1.86 -15.58 -7.16
C ILE A 36 0.84 -16.72 -7.21
N VAL A 37 -0.18 -16.70 -6.34
CA VAL A 37 -1.24 -17.73 -6.31
C VAL A 37 -2.09 -17.69 -7.59
N LYS A 38 -2.37 -16.50 -8.13
CA LYS A 38 -3.13 -16.33 -9.37
C LYS A 38 -2.31 -16.56 -10.64
N GLY A 39 -0.98 -16.65 -10.53
CA GLY A 39 -0.07 -16.71 -11.68
C GLY A 39 0.02 -15.40 -12.45
N GLU A 40 -0.27 -14.28 -11.79
CA GLU A 40 -0.15 -12.93 -12.32
C GLU A 40 1.27 -12.37 -12.12
N ASN A 41 1.61 -11.31 -12.84
CA ASN A 41 2.89 -10.63 -12.65
C ASN A 41 2.96 -9.93 -11.29
N ILE A 42 4.16 -9.92 -10.70
CA ILE A 42 4.42 -9.26 -9.43
C ILE A 42 4.13 -7.75 -9.56
N PRO A 43 3.34 -7.16 -8.63
CA PRO A 43 3.03 -5.74 -8.67
C PRO A 43 4.24 -4.86 -8.36
N GLU A 44 4.14 -3.58 -8.67
CA GLU A 44 5.21 -2.62 -8.38
C GLU A 44 5.35 -2.40 -6.86
N PRO A 45 6.58 -2.40 -6.31
CA PRO A 45 6.81 -2.18 -4.89
C PRO A 45 6.41 -0.79 -4.39
N GLY A 46 5.88 -0.71 -3.17
CA GLY A 46 5.55 0.54 -2.50
C GLY A 46 6.68 1.13 -1.66
N ILE A 47 6.31 2.07 -0.79
CA ILE A 47 7.21 2.72 0.17
C ILE A 47 7.39 1.80 1.39
N PRO A 48 8.64 1.50 1.82
CA PRO A 48 8.88 0.72 3.04
C PRO A 48 8.39 1.43 4.31
N GLU A 49 7.80 0.66 5.23
CA GLU A 49 7.38 1.17 6.54
C GLU A 49 8.55 1.70 7.38
N SER A 50 9.73 1.09 7.26
CA SER A 50 10.94 1.53 7.94
C SER A 50 11.32 2.98 7.61
N PHE A 51 11.03 3.44 6.39
CA PHE A 51 11.25 4.84 6.01
C PHE A 51 10.24 5.78 6.69
N LYS A 52 8.97 5.37 6.81
CA LYS A 52 7.95 6.14 7.52
C LYS A 52 8.28 6.25 9.01
N VAL A 53 8.73 5.17 9.63
CA VAL A 53 9.20 5.16 11.02
C VAL A 53 10.37 6.12 11.20
N LEU A 54 11.38 6.09 10.31
CA LEU A 54 12.50 7.03 10.34
C LEU A 54 12.03 8.49 10.31
N LEU A 55 11.06 8.84 9.45
CA LEU A 55 10.50 10.19 9.41
C LEU A 55 9.86 10.58 10.75
N LYS A 56 9.12 9.66 11.38
CA LYS A 56 8.51 9.89 12.70
C LYS A 56 9.55 10.03 13.81
N GLU A 57 10.63 9.26 13.76
CA GLU A 57 11.75 9.38 14.70
C GLU A 57 12.45 10.74 14.57
N LEU A 58 12.69 11.22 13.35
CA LEU A 58 13.25 12.56 13.12
C LEU A 58 12.30 13.67 13.61
N GLN A 59 10.99 13.54 13.32
CA GLN A 59 9.96 14.47 13.82
C GLN A 59 9.91 14.49 15.35
N SER A 60 10.17 13.36 16.03
CA SER A 60 10.24 13.28 17.49
C SER A 60 11.38 14.09 18.10
N LEU A 61 12.44 14.34 17.32
CA LEU A 61 13.57 15.20 17.69
C LEU A 61 13.33 16.68 17.35
N CYS A 62 12.08 17.07 17.05
CA CYS A 62 11.70 18.41 16.59
C CYS A 62 12.35 18.82 15.26
N LEU A 63 12.76 17.86 14.42
CA LEU A 63 13.24 18.14 13.07
C LEU A 63 12.06 18.12 12.10
N ASN A 64 11.86 19.21 11.37
CA ASN A 64 10.87 19.24 10.29
C ASN A 64 11.46 18.62 9.02
N VAL A 65 11.09 17.37 8.74
CA VAL A 65 11.51 16.63 7.55
C VAL A 65 10.28 16.38 6.69
N GLU A 66 10.32 16.88 5.46
CA GLU A 66 9.23 16.79 4.48
C GLU A 66 9.75 16.12 3.21
N VAL A 67 8.92 15.29 2.59
CA VAL A 67 9.20 14.69 1.29
C VAL A 67 8.60 15.61 0.23
N LEU A 68 9.45 16.16 -0.62
CA LEU A 68 9.05 17.09 -1.67
C LEU A 68 8.86 16.35 -3.00
N SER A 69 7.77 16.68 -3.68
CA SER A 69 7.54 16.35 -5.08
C SER A 69 8.42 17.21 -6.00
N SER A 70 8.51 16.84 -7.28
CA SER A 70 9.25 17.58 -8.31
C SER A 70 8.83 19.05 -8.49
N ASP A 71 7.60 19.39 -8.11
CA ASP A 71 7.02 20.73 -8.11
C ASP A 71 7.26 21.51 -6.80
N GLY A 72 7.94 20.90 -5.82
CA GLY A 72 8.21 21.49 -4.51
C GLY A 72 7.04 21.40 -3.53
N ALA A 73 5.94 20.71 -3.88
CA ALA A 73 4.85 20.45 -2.94
C ALA A 73 5.24 19.33 -1.95
N ALA A 74 4.84 19.50 -0.69
CA ALA A 74 5.02 18.45 0.32
C ALA A 74 4.02 17.31 0.08
N ILE A 75 4.52 16.07 0.08
CA ILE A 75 3.71 14.86 -0.05
C ILE A 75 3.42 14.30 1.34
N GLU A 76 2.14 14.16 1.68
CA GLU A 76 1.73 13.40 2.85
C GLU A 76 1.77 11.90 2.56
N MET A 77 2.54 11.15 3.36
CA MET A 77 2.57 9.70 3.30
C MET A 77 1.46 9.14 4.20
N ARG A 78 0.30 8.83 3.61
CA ARG A 78 -0.85 8.26 4.32
C ARG A 78 -1.03 6.79 3.94
N ASP A 79 -1.35 5.95 4.93
CA ASP A 79 -1.65 4.55 4.72
C ASP A 79 -3.06 4.40 4.12
N GLY A 80 -3.18 3.56 3.09
CA GLY A 80 -4.40 3.33 2.31
C GLY A 80 -5.39 2.41 3.01
N ASP A 81 -5.62 2.59 4.31
CA ASP A 81 -6.53 1.76 5.13
C ASP A 81 -7.95 1.66 4.52
N ASP A 82 -8.33 2.63 3.70
CA ASP A 82 -9.63 2.70 3.03
C ASP A 82 -9.78 1.62 1.92
N GLU A 83 -8.70 1.23 1.22
CA GLU A 83 -8.77 0.24 0.12
C GLU A 83 -9.09 -1.18 0.62
N ASP A 84 -8.53 -1.56 1.77
CA ASP A 84 -8.73 -2.90 2.34
C ASP A 84 -10.14 -3.07 2.90
N LEU A 85 -10.71 -2.00 3.46
CA LEU A 85 -12.09 -1.98 3.94
C LEU A 85 -13.09 -2.13 2.79
N GLU A 86 -12.86 -1.43 1.68
CA GLU A 86 -13.69 -1.53 0.47
C GLU A 86 -13.66 -2.95 -0.13
N ARG A 87 -12.47 -3.57 -0.21
CA ARG A 87 -12.33 -4.96 -0.68
C ARG A 87 -13.06 -5.96 0.21
N ALA A 88 -12.95 -5.80 1.53
CA ALA A 88 -13.66 -6.67 2.48
C ALA A 88 -15.18 -6.54 2.32
N ALA A 89 -15.70 -5.32 2.20
CA ALA A 89 -17.12 -5.07 1.97
C ALA A 89 -17.61 -5.67 0.64
N ALA A 90 -16.83 -5.54 -0.43
CA ALA A 90 -17.14 -6.14 -1.73
C ALA A 90 -17.17 -7.68 -1.68
N ASN A 91 -16.21 -8.31 -1.01
CA ASN A 91 -16.18 -9.77 -0.83
C ASN A 91 -17.37 -10.30 0.00
N LEU A 92 -17.88 -9.49 0.92
CA LEU A 92 -19.08 -9.80 1.72
C LEU A 92 -20.39 -9.49 0.98
N GLY A 93 -20.34 -8.92 -0.24
CA GLY A 93 -21.52 -8.52 -1.01
C GLY A 93 -22.30 -7.39 -0.36
N ILE A 94 -21.70 -6.61 0.55
CA ILE A 94 -22.35 -5.49 1.22
C ILE A 94 -22.25 -4.28 0.30
N ASN A 95 -23.36 -3.94 -0.36
CA ASN A 95 -23.46 -2.70 -1.12
C ASN A 95 -23.58 -1.52 -0.13
N LEU A 96 -22.50 -0.75 0.06
CA LEU A 96 -22.52 0.47 0.88
C LEU A 96 -23.28 1.63 0.22
N SER A 97 -23.69 1.49 -1.05
CA SER A 97 -24.66 2.39 -1.65
C SER A 97 -26.05 2.10 -1.08
N ARG A 98 -26.45 2.90 -0.10
CA ARG A 98 -27.80 2.99 0.46
C ARG A 98 -28.86 2.94 -0.65
N ASN A 99 -29.47 1.78 -0.86
CA ASN A 99 -30.66 1.63 -1.71
C ASN A 99 -31.88 2.12 -0.91
N GLU A 100 -32.20 3.42 -1.00
CA GLU A 100 -33.47 3.98 -0.52
C GLU A 100 -34.64 3.68 -1.46
N ALA A 101 -34.81 2.41 -1.85
CA ALA A 101 -35.95 1.99 -2.65
C ALA A 101 -36.41 0.60 -2.25
N ALA A 102 -37.04 0.52 -1.08
CA ALA A 102 -38.05 -0.48 -0.80
C ALA A 102 -39.20 0.22 -0.07
N THR A 103 -39.94 1.07 -0.79
CA THR A 103 -41.27 1.47 -0.36
C THR A 103 -42.15 0.22 -0.39
N VAL A 104 -42.83 -0.03 0.73
CA VAL A 104 -43.72 -1.15 1.03
C VAL A 104 -44.96 -1.28 0.12
N ASP A 105 -44.96 -0.72 -1.08
CA ASP A 105 -46.12 -0.66 -1.99
C ASP A 105 -46.17 -1.80 -3.03
N ASP A 106 -45.07 -2.54 -3.24
CA ASP A 106 -45.04 -3.67 -4.19
C ASP A 106 -45.56 -5.01 -3.64
N LEU A 107 -46.09 -5.04 -2.41
CA LEU A 107 -46.75 -6.22 -1.82
C LEU A 107 -48.28 -6.21 -1.97
N ALA A 108 -48.83 -5.20 -2.66
CA ALA A 108 -50.26 -5.08 -2.92
C ALA A 108 -50.57 -5.04 -4.43
N GLN A 109 -50.21 -6.11 -5.16
CA GLN A 109 -50.91 -6.51 -6.38
C GLN A 109 -50.81 -8.01 -6.64
#